data_AF-A0AAN5D298-F1
#
_entry.id   AF-A0AAN5D298-F1
#
_cell.length_a   1.000
_cell.length_b   1.000
_cell.length_c   1.000
_cell.angle_alpha   90.00
_cell.angle_beta   90.00
_cell.angle_gamma   90.00
#
_symmetry.space_group_name_H-M   'P 1'
#
loop_
_entity.id
_entity.type
_entity.pdbx_description
1 polymer ?
#
loop_
_entity_poly.entity_id
_entity_poly.type
_entity_poly.pdbx_seq_one_letter_code
_entity_poly.pdbx_strand_id
1 'polypeptide(L)'
;QFLSEHSPVFDAMFFGDFAEKGKEELEIKDVVYEEFLDLLDLAYLRTMEITDHTVSNILKIADRFQIEGIVKQSEKHLIQSEGFNDVQKLLFADKYRLASLKDHCLMTAEYIARIKTFPEYDSLSDSMKAEISDRLVEISNRRVIFE
;
A
#
# COMPACT_ATOMS: atom_id res chain seq x y z
N GLN A 1 -6.96 4.51 -23.69
CA GLN A 1 -7.89 3.46 -23.22
C GLN A 1 -7.28 2.64 -22.09
N PHE A 2 -6.10 2.02 -22.28
CA PHE A 2 -5.43 1.20 -21.24
C PHE A 2 -5.38 1.81 -19.84
N LEU A 3 -4.91 3.06 -19.70
CA LEU A 3 -4.81 3.70 -18.38
C LEU A 3 -6.16 3.81 -17.69
N SER A 4 -7.23 4.16 -18.42
CA SER A 4 -8.60 4.25 -17.89
C SER A 4 -9.16 2.89 -17.47
N GLU A 5 -8.82 1.82 -18.20
CA GLU A 5 -9.23 0.45 -17.84
C GLU A 5 -8.61 -0.02 -16.52
N HIS A 6 -7.43 0.50 -16.18
CA HIS A 6 -6.67 0.11 -14.98
C HIS A 6 -6.69 1.14 -13.86
N SER A 7 -7.33 2.29 -14.08
CA SER A 7 -7.40 3.39 -13.12
C SER A 7 -8.71 4.16 -13.29
N PRO A 8 -9.60 4.11 -12.29
CA PRO A 8 -10.80 4.96 -12.30
C PRO A 8 -10.45 6.45 -12.27
N VAL A 9 -9.28 6.82 -11.77
CA VAL A 9 -8.78 8.21 -11.81
C VAL A 9 -8.48 8.64 -13.24
N PHE A 10 -7.78 7.82 -14.02
CA PHE A 10 -7.54 8.14 -15.44
C PHE A 10 -8.81 8.04 -16.28
N ASP A 11 -9.75 7.15 -15.94
CA ASP A 11 -11.06 7.12 -16.59
C ASP A 11 -11.82 8.43 -16.40
N ALA A 12 -11.93 8.89 -15.15
CA ALA A 12 -12.56 10.17 -14.84
C ALA A 12 -11.79 11.36 -15.46
N MET A 13 -10.46 11.32 -15.47
CA MET A 13 -9.64 12.39 -16.03
C MET A 13 -9.76 12.49 -17.56
N PHE A 14 -9.90 11.37 -18.27
CA PHE A 14 -9.96 11.37 -19.74
C PHE A 14 -11.37 11.48 -20.30
N PHE A 15 -12.36 10.89 -19.61
CA PHE A 15 -13.73 10.75 -20.11
C PHE A 15 -14.77 11.42 -19.23
N GLY A 16 -14.41 11.88 -18.04
CA GLY A 16 -15.31 12.62 -17.16
C GLY A 16 -15.73 13.96 -17.77
N ASP A 17 -16.86 14.47 -17.31
CA ASP A 17 -17.43 15.76 -17.74
C ASP A 17 -16.73 16.94 -17.05
N PHE A 18 -15.41 17.03 -17.23
CA PHE A 18 -14.58 18.11 -16.71
C PHE A 18 -14.10 19.03 -17.86
N ALA A 19 -13.46 20.15 -17.50
CA ALA A 19 -12.95 21.13 -18.47
C ALA A 19 -11.86 20.55 -19.40
N GLU A 20 -11.33 19.40 -19.02
CA GLU A 20 -10.34 18.58 -19.70
C GLU A 20 -10.91 17.75 -20.86
N LYS A 21 -12.24 17.54 -20.88
CA LYS A 21 -12.89 16.66 -21.87
C LYS A 21 -12.64 17.14 -23.30
N GLY A 22 -12.04 16.27 -24.11
CA GLY A 22 -11.76 16.54 -25.52
C GLY A 22 -10.48 17.33 -25.80
N LYS A 23 -9.65 17.60 -24.79
CA LYS A 23 -8.29 18.12 -25.02
C LYS A 23 -7.35 17.00 -25.47
N GLU A 24 -6.43 17.33 -26.37
CA GLU A 24 -5.36 16.39 -26.80
C GLU A 24 -4.28 16.21 -25.72
N GLU A 25 -4.09 17.22 -24.87
CA GLU A 25 -3.09 17.23 -23.80
C GLU A 25 -3.73 17.55 -22.45
N LEU A 26 -3.24 16.88 -21.40
CA LEU A 26 -3.71 17.02 -20.03
C LEU A 26 -2.52 17.24 -19.09
N GLU A 27 -2.62 18.30 -18.30
CA GLU A 27 -1.62 18.61 -17.28
C GLU A 27 -1.93 17.85 -15.99
N ILE A 28 -1.03 16.96 -15.57
CA ILE A 28 -1.10 16.28 -14.28
C ILE A 28 -0.26 17.08 -13.28
N LYS A 29 -0.92 17.81 -12.39
CA LYS A 29 -0.27 18.63 -11.36
C LYS A 29 0.19 17.80 -10.17
N ASP A 30 1.12 18.35 -9.39
CA ASP A 30 1.60 17.79 -8.13
C ASP A 30 2.15 16.35 -8.22
N VAL A 31 2.65 15.94 -9.38
CA VAL A 31 3.31 14.64 -9.58
C VAL A 31 4.79 14.85 -9.87
N VAL A 32 5.64 14.02 -9.27
CA VAL A 32 7.06 13.98 -9.62
C VAL A 32 7.18 13.21 -10.93
N TYR A 33 7.82 13.81 -11.92
CA TYR A 33 7.93 13.24 -13.27
C TYR A 33 8.51 11.82 -13.27
N GLU A 34 9.60 11.61 -12.52
CA GLU A 34 10.26 10.30 -12.41
C GLU A 34 9.34 9.25 -11.77
N GLU A 35 8.63 9.59 -10.69
CA GLU A 35 7.66 8.67 -10.06
C GLU A 35 6.53 8.29 -11.04
N PHE A 36 6.14 9.20 -11.93
CA PHE A 36 5.11 8.96 -12.95
C PHE A 36 5.61 8.07 -14.08
N LEU A 37 6.86 8.25 -14.51
CA LEU A 37 7.48 7.35 -15.49
C LEU A 37 7.58 5.93 -14.95
N ASP A 38 8.03 5.75 -13.70
CA ASP A 38 8.10 4.44 -13.04
C ASP A 38 6.74 3.73 -13.03
N LEU A 39 5.67 4.48 -12.79
CA LEU A 39 4.30 3.97 -12.84
C LEU A 39 3.91 3.50 -14.25
N LEU A 40 4.22 4.29 -15.28
CA LEU A 40 3.93 3.94 -16.67
C LEU A 40 4.74 2.72 -17.12
N ASP A 41 6.00 2.63 -16.72
CA ASP A 41 6.86 1.49 -17.02
C ASP A 41 6.33 0.21 -16.38
N LEU A 42 5.84 0.28 -15.13
CA LEU A 42 5.18 -0.86 -14.47
C LEU A 42 3.82 -1.21 -15.08
N ALA A 43 2.99 -0.21 -15.33
CA ALA A 43 1.62 -0.42 -15.79
C ALA A 43 1.59 -0.93 -17.23
N TYR A 44 2.40 -0.34 -18.11
CA TYR A 44 2.29 -0.51 -19.55
C TYR A 44 3.41 -1.39 -20.12
N LEU A 45 4.67 -1.11 -19.77
CA LEU A 45 5.82 -1.79 -20.37
C LEU A 45 6.20 -3.09 -19.63
N ARG A 46 5.86 -3.18 -18.34
CA ARG A 46 6.27 -4.26 -17.43
C ARG A 46 7.80 -4.48 -17.43
N THR A 47 8.55 -3.41 -17.64
CA THR A 47 10.02 -3.43 -17.76
C THR A 47 10.73 -3.20 -16.44
N MET A 48 10.02 -2.67 -15.44
CA MET A 48 10.57 -2.38 -14.13
C MET A 48 10.09 -3.41 -13.09
N GLU A 49 10.96 -3.75 -12.15
CA GLU A 49 10.63 -4.53 -10.96
C GLU A 49 10.46 -3.62 -9.73
N ILE A 50 9.59 -4.03 -8.82
CA ILE A 50 9.41 -3.35 -7.53
C ILE A 50 10.56 -3.80 -6.61
N THR A 51 11.24 -2.85 -5.98
CA THR A 51 12.35 -3.10 -5.05
C THR A 51 12.10 -2.39 -3.73
N ASP A 52 12.88 -2.70 -2.69
CA ASP A 52 12.77 -2.02 -1.39
C ASP A 52 13.02 -0.50 -1.49
N HIS A 53 13.80 -0.07 -2.49
CA HIS A 53 14.06 1.35 -2.72
C HIS A 53 12.93 2.05 -3.46
N THR A 54 12.22 1.35 -4.34
CA THR A 54 11.19 1.94 -5.21
C THR A 54 9.77 1.75 -4.69
N VAL A 55 9.53 0.74 -3.85
CA VAL A 55 8.18 0.34 -3.40
C VAL A 55 7.39 1.46 -2.73
N SER A 56 8.06 2.33 -1.96
CA SER A 56 7.40 3.46 -1.29
C SER A 56 6.83 4.48 -2.29
N ASN A 57 7.61 4.82 -3.32
CA ASN A 57 7.21 5.79 -4.36
C ASN A 57 6.15 5.18 -5.27
N ILE A 58 6.32 3.91 -5.64
CA ILE A 58 5.36 3.15 -6.44
C ILE A 58 4.01 3.05 -5.72
N LEU A 59 3.98 2.73 -4.42
CA LEU A 59 2.73 2.70 -3.65
C LEU A 59 2.05 4.06 -3.59
N LYS A 60 2.82 5.12 -3.33
CA LYS A 60 2.30 6.49 -3.27
C LYS A 60 1.58 6.86 -4.57
N ILE A 61 2.19 6.57 -5.71
CA ILE A 61 1.62 6.98 -6.99
C ILE A 61 0.54 6.00 -7.49
N ALA A 62 0.68 4.71 -7.23
CA ALA A 62 -0.34 3.71 -7.55
C ALA A 62 -1.63 3.91 -6.73
N ASP A 63 -1.52 4.27 -5.44
CA ASP A 63 -2.66 4.64 -4.60
C ASP A 63 -3.33 5.92 -5.11
N ARG A 64 -2.55 6.94 -5.44
CA ARG A 64 -3.05 8.20 -6.00
C ARG A 64 -3.89 7.99 -7.26
N PHE A 65 -3.41 7.17 -8.20
CA PHE A 65 -4.15 6.85 -9.43
C PHE A 65 -5.03 5.61 -9.28
N GLN A 66 -5.17 5.03 -8.09
CA GLN A 66 -6.01 3.86 -7.82
C GLN A 66 -5.74 2.68 -8.77
N ILE A 67 -4.47 2.40 -9.08
CA ILE A 67 -4.07 1.27 -9.93
C ILE A 67 -3.88 0.03 -9.04
N GLU A 68 -4.99 -0.65 -8.73
CA GLU A 68 -5.01 -1.79 -7.81
C GLU A 68 -4.00 -2.89 -8.18
N GLY A 69 -3.79 -3.14 -9.47
CA GLY A 69 -2.86 -4.16 -9.94
C GLY A 69 -1.43 -3.91 -9.49
N ILE A 70 -1.01 -2.64 -9.38
CA ILE A 70 0.32 -2.27 -8.91
C ILE A 70 0.36 -2.27 -7.38
N VAL A 71 -0.69 -1.78 -6.72
CA VAL A 71 -0.82 -1.84 -5.26
C VAL A 71 -0.68 -3.29 -4.74
N LYS A 72 -1.34 -4.26 -5.39
CA LYS A 72 -1.25 -5.69 -5.04
C LYS A 72 0.16 -6.25 -5.27
N GLN A 73 0.86 -5.82 -6.32
CA GLN A 73 2.24 -6.24 -6.57
C GLN A 73 3.20 -5.67 -5.51
N SER A 74 3.04 -4.40 -5.16
CA SER A 74 3.80 -3.76 -4.08
C SER A 74 3.54 -4.42 -2.72
N GLU A 75 2.27 -4.77 -2.43
CA GLU A 75 1.91 -5.49 -1.22
C GLU A 75 2.64 -6.84 -1.15
N LYS A 76 2.63 -7.62 -2.24
CA LYS A 76 3.34 -8.90 -2.32
C LYS A 76 4.84 -8.73 -2.10
N HIS A 77 5.44 -7.70 -2.69
CA HIS A 77 6.86 -7.36 -2.47
C HIS A 77 7.15 -7.08 -0.99
N LEU A 78 6.35 -6.25 -0.33
CA LEU A 78 6.53 -5.93 1.09
C LEU A 78 6.39 -7.14 2.01
N ILE A 79 5.50 -8.08 1.69
CA ILE A 79 5.38 -9.34 2.44
C ILE A 79 6.70 -10.11 2.38
N GLN A 80 7.28 -10.24 1.18
CA GLN A 80 8.49 -11.03 0.92
C GLN A 80 9.80 -10.32 1.30
N SER A 81 9.79 -8.99 1.39
CA SER A 81 10.98 -8.19 1.66
C SER A 81 11.55 -8.42 3.05
N GLU A 82 12.87 -8.53 3.15
CA GLU A 82 13.62 -8.55 4.41
C GLU A 82 14.18 -7.17 4.78
N GLY A 83 14.07 -6.17 3.89
CA GLY A 83 14.58 -4.82 4.11
C GLY A 83 13.74 -3.96 5.06
N PHE A 84 12.54 -4.41 5.41
CA PHE A 84 11.63 -3.71 6.33
C PHE A 84 11.32 -4.55 7.57
N ASN A 85 11.34 -3.89 8.73
CA ASN A 85 10.83 -4.49 9.95
C ASN A 85 9.29 -4.52 9.97
N ASP A 86 8.69 -5.27 10.90
CA ASP A 86 7.23 -5.46 10.92
C ASP A 86 6.45 -4.17 11.12
N VAL A 87 7.01 -3.21 11.87
CA VAL A 87 6.34 -1.93 12.14
C VAL A 87 6.37 -1.05 10.91
N GLN A 88 7.47 -1.02 10.17
CA GLN A 88 7.54 -0.36 8.87
C GLN A 88 6.54 -0.98 7.88
N LYS A 89 6.44 -2.31 7.82
CA LYS A 89 5.43 -3.00 7.01
C LYS A 89 4.00 -2.63 7.44
N LEU A 90 3.74 -2.54 8.75
CA LEU A 90 2.44 -2.08 9.25
C LEU A 90 2.15 -0.62 8.93
N LEU A 91 3.15 0.26 8.92
CA LEU A 91 2.97 1.64 8.48
C LEU A 91 2.55 1.72 7.01
N PHE A 92 3.14 0.90 6.14
CA PHE A 92 2.68 0.77 4.75
C PHE A 92 1.25 0.23 4.68
N ALA A 93 0.93 -0.79 5.48
CA ALA A 93 -0.39 -1.41 5.50
C ALA A 93 -1.47 -0.47 5.99
N ASP A 94 -1.18 0.34 7.02
CA ASP A 94 -2.07 1.36 7.56
C ASP A 94 -2.30 2.48 6.54
N LYS A 95 -1.22 3.03 5.99
CA LYS A 95 -1.29 4.16 5.06
C LYS A 95 -2.01 3.83 3.75
N TYR A 96 -1.72 2.67 3.16
CA TYR A 96 -2.23 2.27 1.84
C TYR A 96 -3.30 1.18 1.90
N ARG A 97 -3.82 0.89 3.10
CA ARG A 97 -4.90 -0.11 3.34
C ARG A 97 -4.56 -1.51 2.79
N LEU A 98 -3.34 -1.97 3.02
CA LEU A 98 -2.82 -3.25 2.52
C LEU A 98 -3.20 -4.40 3.47
N ALA A 99 -4.37 -4.99 3.25
CA ALA A 99 -4.95 -5.99 4.15
C ALA A 99 -4.10 -7.27 4.30
N SER A 100 -3.54 -7.78 3.20
CA SER A 100 -2.72 -9.01 3.21
C SER A 100 -1.42 -8.78 3.97
N LEU A 101 -0.79 -7.61 3.80
CA LEU A 101 0.42 -7.24 4.53
C LEU A 101 0.14 -7.08 6.02
N LYS A 102 -0.98 -6.43 6.38
CA LYS A 102 -1.43 -6.32 7.76
C LYS A 102 -1.61 -7.70 8.40
N ASP A 103 -2.37 -8.58 7.75
CA ASP A 103 -2.64 -9.92 8.27
C ASP A 103 -1.36 -10.74 8.44
N HIS A 104 -0.39 -10.58 7.53
CA HIS A 104 0.92 -11.19 7.63
C HIS A 104 1.70 -10.68 8.86
N CYS A 105 1.70 -9.37 9.13
CA CYS A 105 2.38 -8.78 10.28
C CYS A 105 1.70 -9.14 11.63
N LEU A 106 0.39 -9.39 11.64
CA LEU A 106 -0.40 -9.67 12.85
C LEU A 106 -0.70 -11.17 13.05
N MET A 107 0.17 -12.04 12.54
CA MET A 107 -0.04 -13.48 12.53
C MET A 107 0.11 -14.14 13.91
N THR A 108 1.05 -13.67 14.75
CA THR A 108 1.33 -14.27 16.07
C THR A 108 1.44 -13.24 17.19
N ALA A 109 1.19 -13.66 18.43
CA ALA A 109 1.29 -12.78 19.60
C ALA A 109 2.72 -12.28 19.84
N GLU A 110 3.72 -13.11 19.56
CA GLU A 110 5.14 -12.74 19.68
C GLU A 110 5.49 -11.59 18.72
N TYR A 111 4.95 -11.63 17.49
CA TYR A 111 5.11 -10.55 16.51
C TYR A 111 4.48 -9.26 17.02
N ILE A 112 3.25 -9.33 17.53
CA ILE A 112 2.54 -8.15 18.00
C ILE A 112 3.21 -7.53 19.24
N ALA A 113 3.68 -8.37 20.17
CA ALA A 113 4.43 -7.89 21.32
C ALA A 113 5.71 -7.16 20.89
N ARG A 114 6.42 -7.70 19.89
CA ARG A 114 7.62 -7.07 19.30
C ARG A 114 7.29 -5.73 18.64
N ILE A 115 6.20 -5.66 17.87
CA ILE A 115 5.74 -4.42 17.19
C ILE A 115 5.58 -3.26 18.18
N LYS A 116 5.00 -3.50 19.36
CA LYS A 116 4.78 -2.47 20.39
C LYS A 116 6.07 -1.91 21.01
N THR A 117 7.22 -2.53 20.77
CA THR A 117 8.50 -2.08 21.33
C THR A 117 9.25 -1.08 20.45
N PHE A 118 8.84 -0.93 19.19
CA PHE A 118 9.51 -0.03 18.25
C PHE A 118 8.98 1.41 18.39
N PRO A 119 9.86 2.43 18.28
CA PRO A 119 9.45 3.83 18.36
C PRO A 119 8.49 4.23 17.22
N GLU A 120 8.58 3.57 16.07
CA GLU A 120 7.70 3.80 14.92
C GLU A 120 6.23 3.40 15.21
N TYR A 121 5.97 2.60 16.26
CA TYR A 121 4.62 2.23 16.67
C TYR A 121 3.73 3.45 16.94
N ASP A 122 4.31 4.52 17.47
CA ASP A 122 3.58 5.75 17.76
C ASP A 122 3.04 6.44 16.50
N SER A 123 3.67 6.18 15.35
CA SER A 123 3.28 6.73 14.05
C SER A 123 2.09 6.00 13.41
N LEU A 124 1.67 4.85 13.96
CA LEU A 124 0.48 4.14 13.50
C LEU A 124 -0.79 4.91 13.87
N SER A 125 -1.82 4.79 13.03
CA SER A 125 -3.14 5.34 13.29
C SER A 125 -3.79 4.71 14.53
N ASP A 126 -4.69 5.45 15.17
CA ASP A 126 -5.44 4.93 16.32
C ASP A 126 -6.27 3.69 15.93
N SER A 127 -6.78 3.65 14.70
CA SER A 127 -7.48 2.48 14.14
C SER A 127 -6.58 1.26 14.10
N MET A 128 -5.36 1.41 13.57
CA MET A 128 -4.39 0.32 13.51
C MET A 128 -3.96 -0.14 14.91
N LYS A 129 -3.74 0.79 15.85
CA LYS A 129 -3.41 0.46 17.25
C LYS A 129 -4.54 -0.31 17.95
N ALA A 130 -5.80 0.05 17.66
CA ALA A 130 -6.97 -0.68 18.14
C ALA A 130 -7.01 -2.11 17.57
N GLU A 131 -6.88 -2.27 16.25
CA GLU A 131 -6.86 -3.59 15.60
C GLU A 131 -5.74 -4.50 16.14
N ILE A 132 -4.55 -3.94 16.36
CA ILE A 132 -3.42 -4.64 16.97
C ILE A 132 -3.76 -5.13 18.38
N SER A 133 -4.48 -4.31 19.15
CA SER A 133 -4.86 -4.63 20.53
C SER A 133 -5.98 -5.68 20.57
N ASP A 134 -6.99 -5.55 19.70
CA ASP A 134 -8.06 -6.55 19.55
C ASP A 134 -7.47 -7.90 19.14
N ARG A 135 -6.53 -7.91 18.20
CA ARG A 135 -5.85 -9.14 17.75
C ARG A 135 -5.05 -9.81 18.86
N LEU A 136 -4.40 -9.05 19.75
CA LEU A 136 -3.74 -9.62 20.94
C LEU A 136 -4.74 -10.32 21.85
N VAL A 137 -5.88 -9.69 22.12
CA VAL A 137 -6.93 -10.27 22.97
C VAL A 137 -7.47 -11.56 22.35
N GLU A 138 -7.72 -11.58 21.04
CA GLU A 138 -8.13 -12.79 20.32
C GLU A 138 -7.12 -13.94 20.46
N ILE A 139 -5.83 -13.65 20.29
CA ILE A 139 -4.78 -14.69 20.36
C ILE A 139 -4.60 -15.19 21.80
N SER A 140 -4.66 -14.30 22.80
CA SER A 140 -4.61 -14.66 24.21
C SER A 140 -5.81 -15.53 24.62
N ASN A 141 -7.02 -15.18 24.19
CA ASN A 141 -8.23 -15.97 24.47
C ASN A 141 -8.18 -17.36 23.83
N ARG A 142 -7.59 -17.48 22.62
CA ARG A 142 -7.38 -18.80 22.00
C ARG A 142 -6.45 -19.68 22.81
N ARG A 143 -5.37 -19.14 23.38
CA ARG A 143 -4.44 -19.93 24.22
C ARG A 143 -5.11 -20.51 25.47
N VAL A 144 -5.98 -19.75 26.13
CA VAL A 144 -6.71 -20.17 27.35
C VAL A 144 -7.73 -21.28 27.09
N ILE A 145 -8.22 -21.44 25.86
CA ILE A 145 -9.21 -22.49 25.51
C ILE A 145 -8.54 -23.87 25.30
N PHE A 146 -7.23 -23.91 25.11
CA PHE A 146 -6.47 -25.15 24.85
C PHE A 146 -5.60 -25.61 26.04
N GLU A 147 -5.72 -24.96 27.21
CA GLU A 147 -5.14 -25.39 28.50
C GLU A 147 -6.23 -25.89 29.45
#